data_AF-A0A7S2LQ81-F1
#
_entry.id   AF-A0A7S2LQ81-F1
#
_cell.length_a   1.000
_cell.length_b   1.000
_cell.length_c   1.000
_cell.angle_alpha   90.00
_cell.angle_beta   90.00
_cell.angle_gamma   90.00
#
_symmetry.space_group_name_H-M   'P 1'
#
loop_
_entity.id
_entity.type
_entity.pdbx_description
1 polymer ?
#
loop_
_entity_poly.entity_id
_entity_poly.type
_entity_poly.pdbx_seq_one_letter_code
_entity_poly.pdbx_strand_id
1 'polypeptide(L)'
;SSINHWFGQQVKRNGPETSYWTKWGRKEKMEANFINIMSNNRTQNIGPNEWRFVHAHGMSYFPNASEAYLYQWREEVESQGCAFVVTTMLRDAIGHTISQTKGMIKPNLTVDEFMSHMEPENYNQRGIFERGAFVTQLDYLLYNMGPRNEYNVTKEEKVRRAVELLQRHFDVLLLSDYDRFADIIHKITGWTPLKIKPANVFGGDLNYSYAELQKIKHLTEANGDTMFIDAVKHLYYGHLEHLVS
;
A
#
# COMPACT_ATOMS: atom_id res chain seq x y z
N SER A 1 4.80 -7.67 -6.77
CA SER A 1 4.10 -8.12 -5.56
C SER A 1 3.47 -9.50 -5.82
N SER A 2 3.54 -10.42 -4.85
CA SER A 2 2.90 -11.74 -4.91
C SER A 2 1.38 -11.65 -5.12
N ILE A 3 0.75 -10.61 -4.55
CA ILE A 3 -0.69 -10.36 -4.66
C ILE A 3 -1.09 -10.04 -6.10
N ASN A 4 -0.34 -9.18 -6.79
CA ASN A 4 -0.65 -8.82 -8.19
C ASN A 4 -0.52 -10.02 -9.12
N HIS A 5 0.50 -10.85 -8.89
CA HIS A 5 0.67 -12.09 -9.64
C HIS A 5 -0.50 -13.06 -9.38
N TRP A 6 -0.92 -13.16 -8.11
CA TRP A 6 -2.07 -13.97 -7.71
C TRP A 6 -3.38 -13.47 -8.33
N PHE A 7 -3.68 -12.16 -8.28
CA PHE A 7 -4.84 -11.59 -8.98
C PHE A 7 -4.80 -11.87 -10.48
N GLY A 8 -3.62 -11.74 -11.11
CA GLY A 8 -3.46 -12.08 -12.53
C GLY A 8 -3.76 -13.55 -12.85
N GLN A 9 -3.44 -14.48 -11.94
CA GLN A 9 -3.85 -15.89 -12.07
C GLN A 9 -5.36 -16.06 -11.87
N GLN A 10 -5.93 -15.36 -10.89
CA GLN A 10 -7.36 -15.44 -10.61
C GLN A 10 -8.21 -14.92 -11.76
N VAL A 11 -7.86 -13.78 -12.35
CA VAL A 11 -8.56 -13.23 -13.52
C VAL A 11 -8.58 -14.22 -14.68
N LYS A 12 -7.45 -14.88 -14.96
CA LYS A 12 -7.38 -15.90 -16.01
C LYS A 12 -8.26 -17.12 -15.74
N ARG A 13 -8.52 -17.45 -14.48
CA ARG A 13 -9.31 -18.62 -14.07
C ARG A 13 -10.81 -18.36 -14.03
N ASN A 14 -11.23 -17.15 -13.69
CA ASN A 14 -12.63 -16.82 -13.45
C ASN A 14 -13.35 -16.26 -14.68
N GLY A 15 -12.69 -16.21 -15.83
CA GLY A 15 -13.33 -15.95 -17.13
C GLY A 15 -13.39 -14.47 -17.53
N PRO A 16 -14.10 -14.17 -18.64
CA PRO A 16 -14.07 -12.86 -19.29
C PRO A 16 -14.73 -11.73 -18.49
N GLU A 17 -15.64 -12.06 -17.58
CA GLU A 17 -16.31 -11.09 -16.68
C GLU A 17 -15.41 -10.60 -15.55
N THR A 18 -14.16 -11.06 -15.50
CA THR A 18 -13.17 -10.57 -14.54
C THR A 18 -12.09 -9.78 -15.26
N SER A 19 -11.77 -8.60 -14.74
CA SER A 19 -10.66 -7.79 -15.23
C SER A 19 -9.73 -7.37 -14.09
N TYR A 20 -8.44 -7.24 -14.42
CA TYR A 20 -7.44 -6.65 -13.53
C TYR A 20 -6.73 -5.54 -14.28
N TRP A 21 -6.70 -4.37 -13.67
CA TRP A 21 -6.04 -3.20 -14.20
C TRP A 21 -5.12 -2.59 -13.16
N THR A 22 -3.92 -2.23 -13.61
CA THR A 22 -2.96 -1.50 -12.81
C THR A 22 -2.22 -0.57 -13.72
N LYS A 23 -1.82 0.59 -13.19
CA LYS A 23 -0.99 1.54 -13.93
C LYS A 23 0.22 1.90 -13.09
N TRP A 24 1.32 1.23 -13.38
CA TRP A 24 2.59 1.53 -12.75
C TRP A 24 3.29 2.68 -13.48
N GLY A 25 3.80 3.66 -12.74
CA GLY A 25 4.60 4.73 -13.29
C GLY A 25 5.08 5.73 -12.25
N ARG A 26 6.11 6.47 -12.62
CA ARG A 26 6.77 7.50 -11.80
C ARG A 26 6.60 8.92 -12.37
N LYS A 27 5.65 9.11 -13.30
CA LYS A 27 5.41 10.39 -13.99
C LYS A 27 4.25 11.13 -13.34
N GLU A 28 4.29 12.47 -13.35
CA GLU A 28 3.26 13.32 -12.71
C GLU A 28 1.86 13.14 -13.31
N LYS A 29 1.77 12.98 -14.64
CA LYS A 29 0.49 12.77 -15.33
C LYS A 29 -0.20 11.43 -15.00
N MET A 30 0.42 10.59 -14.17
CA MET A 30 -0.11 9.27 -13.84
C MET A 30 -1.37 9.34 -12.99
N GLU A 31 -1.45 10.29 -12.06
CA GLU A 31 -2.60 10.42 -11.17
C GLU A 31 -3.85 10.81 -11.94
N ALA A 32 -3.80 11.93 -12.68
CA ALA A 32 -4.92 12.40 -13.48
C ALA A 32 -5.42 11.33 -14.45
N ASN A 33 -4.50 10.56 -15.05
CA ASN A 33 -4.88 9.47 -15.95
C ASN A 33 -5.52 8.29 -15.20
N PHE A 34 -4.99 7.93 -14.03
CA PHE A 34 -5.56 6.88 -13.19
C PHE A 34 -6.98 7.24 -12.74
N ILE A 35 -7.16 8.47 -12.24
CA ILE A 35 -8.47 9.01 -11.86
C ILE A 35 -9.43 9.00 -13.04
N ASN A 36 -8.99 9.48 -14.21
CA ASN A 36 -9.82 9.49 -15.41
C ASN A 36 -10.26 8.07 -15.83
N ILE A 37 -9.38 7.08 -15.74
CA ILE A 37 -9.73 5.68 -16.04
C ILE A 37 -10.67 5.11 -14.99
N MET A 38 -10.44 5.43 -13.71
CA MET A 38 -11.33 5.00 -12.64
C MET A 38 -12.76 5.51 -12.89
N SER A 39 -12.93 6.84 -12.96
CA SER A 39 -14.24 7.48 -13.08
C SER A 39 -14.98 7.20 -14.38
N ASN A 40 -14.28 7.01 -15.50
CA ASN A 40 -14.94 6.86 -16.82
C ASN A 40 -14.99 5.42 -17.34
N ASN A 41 -14.31 4.47 -16.69
CA ASN A 41 -14.24 3.10 -17.19
C ASN A 41 -14.41 2.08 -16.08
N ARG A 42 -13.73 2.22 -14.94
CA ARG A 42 -13.71 1.18 -13.92
C ARG A 42 -14.94 1.21 -13.02
N THR A 43 -15.49 2.39 -12.74
CA THR A 43 -16.67 2.54 -11.89
C THR A 43 -17.99 2.52 -12.65
N GLN A 44 -17.98 2.49 -13.99
CA GLN A 44 -19.19 2.71 -14.81
C GLN A 44 -19.68 1.44 -15.50
N ASN A 45 -20.99 1.22 -15.58
CA ASN A 45 -21.64 0.11 -16.29
C ASN A 45 -21.07 -1.26 -15.88
N ILE A 46 -21.08 -1.57 -14.58
CA ILE A 46 -20.59 -2.85 -14.06
C ILE A 46 -21.70 -3.91 -14.20
N GLY A 47 -21.38 -5.03 -14.84
CA GLY A 47 -22.32 -6.15 -14.99
C GLY A 47 -22.62 -6.87 -13.66
N PRO A 48 -23.77 -7.56 -13.53
CA PRO A 48 -24.20 -8.19 -12.27
C PRO A 48 -23.29 -9.32 -11.76
N ASN A 49 -22.43 -9.87 -12.62
CA ASN A 49 -21.45 -10.91 -12.27
C ASN A 49 -20.01 -10.47 -12.61
N GLU A 50 -19.81 -9.18 -12.86
CA GLU A 50 -18.54 -8.64 -13.30
C GLU A 50 -17.67 -8.25 -12.10
N TRP A 51 -16.39 -8.63 -12.14
CA TRP A 51 -15.40 -8.19 -11.16
C TRP A 51 -14.30 -7.36 -11.80
N ARG A 52 -14.11 -6.14 -11.30
CA ARG A 52 -13.06 -5.22 -11.75
C ARG A 52 -12.08 -4.95 -10.62
N PHE A 53 -10.87 -5.49 -10.77
CA PHE A 53 -9.79 -5.25 -9.82
C PHE A 53 -8.91 -4.11 -10.30
N VAL A 54 -8.72 -3.12 -9.44
CA VAL A 54 -7.82 -2.01 -9.70
C VAL A 54 -6.75 -1.96 -8.62
N HIS A 55 -5.50 -1.90 -9.06
CA HIS A 55 -4.36 -1.76 -8.16
C HIS A 55 -3.68 -0.41 -8.38
N ALA A 56 -3.86 0.48 -7.39
CA ALA A 56 -3.15 1.74 -7.27
C ALA A 56 -1.70 1.49 -6.82
N HIS A 57 -0.72 2.05 -7.55
CA HIS A 57 0.69 1.88 -7.23
C HIS A 57 1.57 2.97 -7.86
N GLY A 58 2.51 3.53 -7.09
CA GLY A 58 3.49 4.49 -7.60
C GLY A 58 2.95 5.92 -7.62
N MET A 59 2.89 6.57 -8.79
CA MET A 59 2.32 7.93 -8.88
C MET A 59 0.84 7.91 -9.31
N SER A 60 0.11 6.81 -9.06
CA SER A 60 -1.24 6.63 -9.62
C SER A 60 -2.36 7.21 -8.76
N TYR A 61 -2.21 7.23 -7.44
CA TYR A 61 -3.25 7.71 -6.53
C TYR A 61 -2.65 8.08 -5.18
N PHE A 62 -3.06 9.23 -4.64
CA PHE A 62 -2.51 9.84 -3.42
C PHE A 62 -3.64 10.01 -2.40
N PRO A 63 -3.90 9.02 -1.53
CA PRO A 63 -5.09 9.01 -0.67
C PRO A 63 -5.29 10.28 0.15
N ASN A 64 -4.21 10.92 0.60
CA ASN A 64 -4.34 12.15 1.38
C ASN A 64 -4.89 13.34 0.57
N ALA A 65 -4.44 13.52 -0.68
CA ALA A 65 -4.82 14.64 -1.53
C ALA A 65 -6.07 14.36 -2.39
N SER A 66 -6.32 13.08 -2.69
CA SER A 66 -7.33 12.64 -3.64
C SER A 66 -8.47 11.86 -2.99
N GLU A 67 -8.65 11.98 -1.67
CA GLU A 67 -9.68 11.28 -0.87
C GLU A 67 -11.10 11.42 -1.45
N ALA A 68 -11.44 12.60 -1.97
CA ALA A 68 -12.77 12.88 -2.54
C ALA A 68 -13.18 11.85 -3.62
N TYR A 69 -12.21 11.34 -4.38
CA TYR A 69 -12.48 10.33 -5.40
C TYR A 69 -12.85 8.96 -4.82
N LEU A 70 -12.42 8.60 -3.61
CA LEU A 70 -12.87 7.36 -2.97
C LEU A 70 -14.36 7.42 -2.63
N TYR A 71 -14.85 8.56 -2.15
CA TYR A 71 -16.28 8.77 -1.96
C TYR A 71 -17.03 8.68 -3.29
N GLN A 72 -16.56 9.42 -4.30
CA GLN A 72 -17.19 9.44 -5.62
C GLN A 72 -17.25 8.03 -6.23
N TRP A 73 -16.14 7.30 -6.27
CA TRP A 73 -16.10 5.97 -6.88
C TRP A 73 -16.95 4.96 -6.13
N ARG A 74 -17.00 5.06 -4.79
CA ARG A 74 -17.88 4.23 -3.98
C ARG A 74 -19.33 4.49 -4.31
N GLU A 75 -19.74 5.76 -4.33
CA GLU A 75 -21.11 6.17 -4.67
C GLU A 75 -21.50 5.70 -6.08
N GLU A 76 -20.64 5.93 -7.08
CA GLU A 76 -20.87 5.52 -8.47
C GLU A 76 -21.09 4.01 -8.60
N VAL A 77 -20.26 3.19 -7.94
CA VAL A 77 -20.35 1.73 -8.02
C VAL A 77 -21.55 1.21 -7.23
N GLU A 78 -21.79 1.73 -6.03
CA GLU A 78 -22.89 1.27 -5.18
C GLU A 78 -24.26 1.70 -5.70
N SER A 79 -24.37 2.85 -6.39
CA SER A 79 -25.62 3.27 -7.04
C SER A 79 -26.06 2.34 -8.18
N GLN A 80 -25.14 1.53 -8.71
CA GLN A 80 -25.43 0.50 -9.72
C GLN A 80 -25.83 -0.85 -9.10
N GLY A 81 -25.96 -0.94 -7.77
CA GLY A 81 -26.23 -2.18 -7.06
C GLY A 81 -25.02 -3.12 -6.93
N CYS A 82 -23.81 -2.61 -7.19
CA CYS A 82 -22.55 -3.33 -7.02
C CYS A 82 -21.89 -2.97 -5.67
N ALA A 83 -20.89 -3.75 -5.25
CA ALA A 83 -20.09 -3.42 -4.06
C ALA A 83 -18.75 -2.78 -4.45
N PHE A 84 -18.40 -1.66 -3.83
CA PHE A 84 -17.06 -1.08 -3.92
C PHE A 84 -16.22 -1.54 -2.73
N VAL A 85 -15.12 -2.25 -2.98
CA VAL A 85 -14.27 -2.81 -1.92
C VAL A 85 -12.87 -2.26 -2.05
N VAL A 86 -12.42 -1.50 -1.06
CA VAL A 86 -11.07 -0.98 -0.97
C VAL A 86 -10.27 -1.84 0.00
N THR A 87 -9.10 -2.29 -0.45
CA THR A 87 -8.27 -3.20 0.34
C THR A 87 -6.83 -2.70 0.43
N THR A 88 -6.19 -2.99 1.56
CA THR A 88 -4.75 -2.80 1.74
C THR A 88 -4.14 -3.89 2.59
N MET A 89 -2.86 -4.15 2.37
CA MET A 89 -2.07 -5.05 3.17
C MET A 89 -0.82 -4.34 3.63
N LEU A 90 -0.75 -4.11 4.94
CA LEU A 90 0.36 -3.50 5.63
C LEU A 90 1.32 -4.59 6.12
N ARG A 91 2.52 -4.18 6.49
CA ARG A 91 3.55 -5.01 7.09
C ARG A 91 4.11 -4.34 8.34
N ASP A 92 4.84 -5.09 9.14
CA ASP A 92 5.69 -4.52 10.20
C ASP A 92 6.55 -3.37 9.64
N ALA A 93 6.67 -2.29 10.40
CA ALA A 93 7.31 -1.05 9.95
C ALA A 93 8.79 -1.27 9.59
N ILE A 94 9.55 -1.91 10.48
CA ILE A 94 10.98 -2.14 10.30
C ILE A 94 11.22 -3.20 9.22
N GLY A 95 10.47 -4.31 9.29
CA GLY A 95 10.53 -5.40 8.31
C GLY A 95 10.15 -4.95 6.89
N HIS A 96 9.20 -4.02 6.75
CA HIS A 96 8.87 -3.40 5.48
C HIS A 96 10.04 -2.59 4.93
N THR A 97 10.60 -1.69 5.74
CA THR A 97 11.76 -0.86 5.37
C THR A 97 12.94 -1.71 4.93
N ILE A 98 13.29 -2.74 5.72
CA ILE A 98 14.33 -3.72 5.40
C ILE A 98 13.96 -4.57 4.17
N SER A 99 12.68 -4.80 3.87
CA SER A 99 12.30 -5.51 2.65
C SER A 99 12.45 -4.62 1.40
N GLN A 100 12.31 -3.31 1.51
CA GLN A 100 12.42 -2.39 0.38
C GLN A 100 13.89 -2.10 0.04
N THR A 101 14.76 -2.01 1.04
CA THR A 101 16.22 -1.98 0.82
C THR A 101 16.70 -3.15 -0.04
N LYS A 102 16.09 -4.35 0.09
CA LYS A 102 16.36 -5.53 -0.77
C LYS A 102 16.23 -5.24 -2.27
N GLY A 103 15.26 -4.42 -2.65
CA GLY A 103 14.99 -4.08 -4.06
C GLY A 103 15.82 -2.92 -4.60
N MET A 104 16.51 -2.20 -3.71
CA MET A 104 17.17 -0.93 -4.04
C MET A 104 18.68 -1.00 -3.94
N ILE A 105 19.21 -1.79 -3.01
CA ILE A 105 20.66 -1.91 -2.78
C ILE A 105 21.37 -2.70 -3.90
N LYS A 106 20.61 -3.46 -4.71
CA LYS A 106 21.10 -4.06 -5.95
C LYS A 106 20.11 -3.76 -7.09
N PRO A 107 20.53 -3.08 -8.18
CA PRO A 107 21.90 -2.72 -8.55
C PRO A 107 22.39 -1.30 -8.16
N ASN A 108 21.61 -0.44 -7.50
CA ASN A 108 21.81 1.00 -7.69
C ASN A 108 22.05 1.90 -6.45
N LEU A 109 21.87 1.44 -5.20
CA LEU A 109 22.01 2.28 -4.01
C LEU A 109 22.84 1.62 -2.90
N THR A 110 23.52 2.40 -2.08
CA THR A 110 24.16 1.94 -0.84
C THR A 110 23.19 2.02 0.34
N VAL A 111 23.53 1.38 1.47
CA VAL A 111 22.76 1.49 2.71
C VAL A 111 22.73 2.95 3.21
N ASP A 112 23.85 3.65 3.11
CA ASP A 112 23.95 5.06 3.53
C ASP A 112 23.10 5.99 2.67
N GLU A 113 23.10 5.81 1.35
CA GLU A 113 22.24 6.57 0.43
C GLU A 113 20.75 6.32 0.74
N PHE A 114 20.40 5.07 1.06
CA PHE A 114 19.05 4.73 1.47
C PHE A 114 18.66 5.41 2.79
N MET A 115 19.53 5.36 3.80
CA MET A 115 19.27 5.96 5.11
C MET A 115 19.19 7.48 5.05
N SER A 116 20.06 8.12 4.27
CA SER A 116 20.04 9.56 4.04
C SER A 116 18.66 10.03 3.58
N HIS A 117 18.00 9.26 2.72
CA HIS A 117 16.64 9.61 2.31
C HIS A 117 15.63 9.53 3.45
N MET A 118 15.81 8.64 4.41
CA MET A 118 14.91 8.52 5.55
C MET A 118 15.14 9.61 6.61
N GLU A 119 16.12 10.48 6.44
CA GLU A 119 16.37 11.61 7.34
C GLU A 119 15.28 12.70 7.18
N PRO A 120 14.82 13.33 8.28
CA PRO A 120 13.75 14.32 8.27
C PRO A 120 13.93 15.49 7.29
N GLU A 121 15.16 15.97 7.13
CA GLU A 121 15.51 17.06 6.19
C GLU A 121 15.17 16.72 4.72
N ASN A 122 15.04 15.42 4.41
CA ASN A 122 14.76 14.92 3.06
C ASN A 122 13.28 14.53 2.86
N TYR A 123 12.37 14.85 3.80
CA TYR A 123 10.95 14.47 3.70
C TYR A 123 10.20 15.22 2.60
N ASN A 124 10.64 16.42 2.22
CA ASN A 124 10.03 17.18 1.14
C ASN A 124 10.48 16.73 -0.25
N GLN A 125 11.44 15.82 -0.32
CA GLN A 125 11.83 15.20 -1.58
C GLN A 125 10.86 14.08 -1.93
N ARG A 126 10.57 13.92 -3.22
CA ARG A 126 9.86 12.73 -3.69
C ARG A 126 10.66 11.50 -3.33
N GLY A 127 9.96 10.41 -3.07
CA GLY A 127 10.58 9.09 -2.92
C GLY A 127 11.18 8.52 -4.20
N ILE A 128 11.66 9.35 -5.13
CA ILE A 128 12.21 8.97 -6.43
C ILE A 128 13.63 9.50 -6.52
N PHE A 129 14.57 8.61 -6.81
CA PHE A 129 15.98 8.91 -7.05
C PHE A 129 16.31 8.63 -8.52
N GLU A 130 17.46 9.13 -9.00
CA GLU A 130 18.02 8.75 -10.30
C GLU A 130 18.11 7.23 -10.48
N ARG A 131 18.26 6.51 -9.35
CA ARG A 131 18.63 5.10 -9.27
C ARG A 131 17.56 4.17 -8.65
N GLY A 132 16.45 4.71 -8.17
CA GLY A 132 15.44 3.93 -7.43
C GLY A 132 14.24 4.75 -6.99
N ALA A 133 13.33 4.16 -6.22
CA ALA A 133 12.28 4.91 -5.55
C ALA A 133 11.95 4.23 -4.22
N PHE A 134 12.02 4.96 -3.10
CA PHE A 134 11.67 4.50 -1.76
C PHE A 134 10.72 5.46 -1.12
N VAL A 135 9.73 4.92 -0.42
CA VAL A 135 8.97 5.64 0.61
C VAL A 135 8.68 4.65 1.74
N THR A 136 8.55 5.16 2.95
CA THR A 136 8.10 4.35 4.10
C THR A 136 6.64 3.95 3.92
N GLN A 137 6.12 3.05 4.76
CA GLN A 137 4.76 2.53 4.57
C GLN A 137 3.69 3.58 4.90
N LEU A 138 3.91 4.36 5.96
CA LEU A 138 3.06 5.49 6.31
C LEU A 138 3.02 6.53 5.18
N ASP A 139 4.21 6.89 4.66
CA ASP A 139 4.30 7.87 3.57
C ASP A 139 3.70 7.32 2.27
N TYR A 140 3.86 6.01 1.97
CA TYR A 140 3.24 5.38 0.80
C TYR A 140 1.71 5.41 0.87
N LEU A 141 1.14 5.14 2.05
CA LEU A 141 -0.30 5.18 2.24
C LEU A 141 -0.85 6.60 2.05
N LEU A 142 -0.19 7.62 2.59
CA LEU A 142 -0.67 9.00 2.52
C LEU A 142 -0.39 9.65 1.16
N TYR A 143 0.85 9.51 0.68
CA TYR A 143 1.42 10.30 -0.39
C TYR A 143 1.97 9.46 -1.55
N ASN A 144 1.86 8.12 -1.47
CA ASN A 144 2.41 7.21 -2.48
C ASN A 144 3.88 7.54 -2.80
N MET A 145 4.26 7.80 -4.06
CA MET A 145 5.62 8.24 -4.44
C MET A 145 5.82 9.78 -4.48
N GLY A 146 4.90 10.54 -3.91
CA GLY A 146 4.96 12.01 -3.84
C GLY A 146 5.95 12.53 -2.78
N PRO A 147 5.97 13.85 -2.55
CA PRO A 147 6.66 14.43 -1.40
C PRO A 147 6.07 13.89 -0.11
N ARG A 148 6.93 13.48 0.83
CA ARG A 148 6.53 12.71 2.02
C ARG A 148 6.09 13.59 3.20
N ASN A 149 6.32 14.90 3.17
CA ASN A 149 5.80 15.82 4.19
C ASN A 149 5.61 17.24 3.66
N GLU A 150 5.03 17.42 2.48
CA GLU A 150 4.87 18.74 1.83
C GLU A 150 4.22 19.81 2.73
N TYR A 151 3.33 19.37 3.62
CA TYR A 151 2.60 20.24 4.55
C TYR A 151 3.32 20.49 5.88
N ASN A 152 4.54 19.97 6.05
CA ASN A 152 5.36 20.09 7.25
C ASN A 152 4.60 19.73 8.55
N VAL A 153 3.84 18.64 8.51
CA VAL A 153 3.07 18.17 9.66
C VAL A 153 3.92 17.30 10.58
N THR A 154 3.50 17.16 11.83
CA THR A 154 4.14 16.26 12.78
C THR A 154 3.88 14.79 12.40
N LYS A 155 4.72 13.88 12.91
CA LYS A 155 4.51 12.45 12.72
C LYS A 155 3.17 11.98 13.31
N GLU A 156 2.75 12.55 14.44
CA GLU A 156 1.46 12.24 15.07
C GLU A 156 0.30 12.63 14.17
N GLU A 157 0.39 13.77 13.49
CA GLU A 157 -0.63 14.21 12.53
C GLU A 157 -0.67 13.34 11.29
N LYS A 158 0.49 12.90 10.77
CA LYS A 158 0.54 11.89 9.70
C LYS A 158 -0.15 10.60 10.12
N VAL A 159 0.19 10.07 11.29
CA VAL A 159 -0.39 8.82 11.82
C VAL A 159 -1.90 8.97 11.98
N ARG A 160 -2.36 10.06 12.59
CA ARG A 160 -3.78 10.36 12.78
C ARG A 160 -4.51 10.36 11.43
N ARG A 161 -3.99 11.09 10.45
CA ARG A 161 -4.58 11.18 9.11
C ARG A 161 -4.61 9.84 8.38
N ALA A 162 -3.54 9.05 8.49
CA ALA A 162 -3.48 7.73 7.88
C ALA A 162 -4.53 6.79 8.48
N VAL A 163 -4.67 6.77 9.81
CA VAL A 163 -5.71 5.99 10.51
C VAL A 163 -7.10 6.44 10.09
N GLU A 164 -7.37 7.74 9.98
CA GLU A 164 -8.67 8.23 9.51
C GLU A 164 -9.02 7.75 8.10
N LEU A 165 -8.05 7.78 7.17
CA LEU A 165 -8.25 7.28 5.82
C LEU A 165 -8.58 5.79 5.82
N LEU A 166 -7.86 4.99 6.62
CA LEU A 166 -8.13 3.56 6.76
C LEU A 166 -9.53 3.30 7.31
N GLN A 167 -9.93 3.99 8.38
CA GLN A 167 -11.24 3.79 9.02
C GLN A 167 -12.40 4.21 8.14
N ARG A 168 -12.25 5.28 7.34
CA ARG A 168 -13.34 5.80 6.50
C ARG A 168 -13.50 5.03 5.20
N HIS A 169 -12.40 4.56 4.61
CA HIS A 169 -12.42 4.11 3.21
C HIS A 169 -12.06 2.65 2.97
N PHE A 170 -11.30 2.01 3.87
CA PHE A 170 -10.76 0.67 3.63
C PHE A 170 -11.63 -0.41 4.30
N ASP A 171 -12.20 -1.27 3.48
CA ASP A 171 -13.10 -2.36 3.93
C ASP A 171 -12.31 -3.59 4.41
N VAL A 172 -11.16 -3.86 3.77
CA VAL A 172 -10.28 -4.96 4.13
C VAL A 172 -8.87 -4.45 4.38
N LEU A 173 -8.46 -4.51 5.64
CA LEU A 173 -7.12 -4.15 6.08
C LEU A 173 -6.47 -5.36 6.75
N LEU A 174 -5.30 -5.77 6.25
CA LEU A 174 -4.53 -6.83 6.88
C LEU A 174 -3.07 -6.49 7.17
N LEU A 175 -2.47 -7.15 8.17
CA LEU A 175 -1.06 -7.01 8.53
C LEU A 175 -0.31 -8.31 8.21
N SER A 176 0.42 -8.35 7.10
CA SER A 176 1.23 -9.50 6.63
C SER A 176 0.50 -10.85 6.52
N ASP A 177 -0.83 -10.89 6.57
CA ASP A 177 -1.64 -12.12 6.56
C ASP A 177 -2.18 -12.43 5.16
N TYR A 178 -1.34 -13.07 4.35
CA TYR A 178 -1.66 -13.41 2.96
C TYR A 178 -2.76 -14.46 2.84
N ASP A 179 -2.81 -15.43 3.75
CA ASP A 179 -3.80 -16.51 3.70
C ASP A 179 -5.18 -15.95 4.04
N ARG A 180 -5.30 -15.15 5.11
CA ARG A 180 -6.56 -14.47 5.43
C ARG A 180 -7.00 -13.49 4.35
N PHE A 181 -6.06 -12.81 3.69
CA PHE A 181 -6.38 -11.95 2.55
C PHE A 181 -7.04 -12.75 1.43
N ALA A 182 -6.41 -13.86 1.03
CA ALA A 182 -6.95 -14.71 -0.01
C ALA A 182 -8.36 -15.21 0.35
N ASP A 183 -8.53 -15.71 1.57
CA ASP A 183 -9.81 -16.20 2.08
C ASP A 183 -10.92 -15.15 2.06
N ILE A 184 -10.62 -13.91 2.47
CA ILE A 184 -11.59 -12.80 2.44
C ILE A 184 -11.98 -12.48 1.00
N ILE A 185 -11.00 -12.37 0.10
CA ILE A 185 -11.29 -12.09 -1.31
C ILE A 185 -12.13 -13.23 -1.93
N HIS A 186 -11.82 -14.50 -1.66
CA HIS A 186 -12.65 -15.61 -2.15
C HIS A 186 -14.07 -15.58 -1.62
N LYS A 187 -14.27 -15.20 -0.36
CA LYS A 187 -15.62 -15.03 0.21
C LYS A 187 -16.38 -13.88 -0.44
N ILE A 188 -15.72 -12.77 -0.72
CA ILE A 188 -16.32 -11.61 -1.39
C ILE A 188 -16.70 -11.97 -2.83
N THR A 189 -15.82 -12.68 -3.55
CA THR A 189 -15.98 -12.90 -4.99
C THR A 189 -16.71 -14.19 -5.35
N GLY A 190 -16.83 -15.13 -4.41
CA GLY A 190 -17.30 -16.49 -4.68
C GLY A 190 -16.33 -17.33 -5.52
N TRP A 191 -15.09 -16.87 -5.70
CA TRP A 191 -14.11 -17.58 -6.54
C TRP A 191 -13.59 -18.86 -5.91
N THR A 192 -13.18 -19.80 -6.76
CA THR A 192 -12.50 -21.01 -6.28
C THR A 192 -11.20 -20.64 -5.57
N PRO A 193 -10.93 -21.19 -4.37
CA PRO A 193 -9.73 -20.88 -3.62
C PRO A 193 -8.43 -21.14 -4.40
N LEU A 194 -7.50 -20.20 -4.28
CA LEU A 194 -6.14 -20.28 -4.80
C LEU A 194 -5.20 -19.68 -3.75
N LYS A 195 -4.17 -20.43 -3.34
CA LYS A 195 -3.19 -19.95 -2.38
C LYS A 195 -2.27 -18.88 -2.99
N ILE A 196 -1.98 -17.83 -2.23
CA ILE A 196 -0.95 -16.85 -2.60
C ILE A 196 0.42 -17.52 -2.40
N LYS A 197 1.19 -17.64 -3.48
CA LYS A 197 2.57 -18.13 -3.38
C LYS A 197 3.47 -16.99 -2.89
N PRO A 198 4.23 -17.17 -1.79
CA PRO A 198 5.23 -16.21 -1.39
C PRO A 198 6.25 -16.05 -2.52
N ALA A 199 6.53 -14.82 -2.91
CA ALA A 199 7.62 -14.48 -3.81
C ALA A 199 8.54 -13.53 -3.06
N ASN A 200 9.74 -14.00 -2.72
CA ASN A 200 10.81 -13.11 -2.28
C ASN A 200 11.33 -12.37 -3.52
N VAL A 201 11.22 -11.05 -3.50
CA VAL A 201 11.74 -10.20 -4.58
C VAL A 201 13.27 -10.23 -4.63
N PHE A 202 13.92 -10.70 -3.56
CA PHE A 202 15.36 -10.80 -3.43
C PHE A 202 15.79 -12.22 -3.09
N GLY A 203 16.66 -12.78 -3.93
CA GLY A 203 17.14 -14.17 -3.83
C GLY A 203 18.45 -14.33 -3.07
N GLY A 204 18.79 -13.43 -2.14
CA GLY A 204 20.02 -13.49 -1.35
C GLY A 204 19.82 -13.10 0.12
N ASP A 205 20.91 -13.10 0.87
CA ASP A 205 20.95 -12.65 2.26
C ASP A 205 21.17 -11.15 2.35
N LEU A 206 20.55 -10.53 3.36
CA LEU A 206 20.85 -9.16 3.77
C LEU A 206 21.69 -9.20 5.03
N ASN A 207 22.88 -8.63 4.96
CA ASN A 207 23.74 -8.43 6.11
C ASN A 207 23.70 -6.95 6.48
N TYR A 208 23.27 -6.67 7.71
CA TYR A 208 23.37 -5.35 8.33
C TYR A 208 24.21 -5.46 9.59
N SER A 209 25.04 -4.46 9.81
CA SER A 209 25.61 -4.19 11.12
C SER A 209 24.52 -3.79 12.11
N TYR A 210 24.80 -3.96 13.39
CA TYR A 210 23.91 -3.51 14.46
C TYR A 210 23.61 -2.00 14.37
N ALA A 211 24.63 -1.20 14.05
CA ALA A 211 24.49 0.25 13.89
C ALA A 211 23.51 0.62 12.76
N GLU A 212 23.59 -0.06 11.63
CA GLU A 212 22.67 0.14 10.51
C GLU A 212 21.22 -0.23 10.90
N LEU A 213 21.01 -1.36 11.59
CA LEU A 213 19.67 -1.74 12.04
C LEU A 213 19.10 -0.75 13.05
N GLN A 214 19.91 -0.26 13.99
CA GLN A 214 19.48 0.77 14.95
C GLN A 214 19.14 2.07 14.25
N LYS A 215 19.90 2.47 13.23
CA LYS A 215 19.61 3.67 12.43
C LYS A 215 18.31 3.52 11.65
N ILE A 216 18.08 2.39 10.97
CA ILE A 216 16.81 2.11 10.28
C ILE A 216 15.63 2.17 11.26
N LYS A 217 15.75 1.53 12.42
CA LYS A 217 14.75 1.58 13.48
C LYS A 217 14.44 3.02 13.89
N HIS A 218 15.47 3.79 14.26
CA HIS A 218 15.31 5.17 14.70
C HIS A 218 14.61 6.05 13.66
N LEU A 219 15.01 5.96 12.39
CA LEU A 219 14.42 6.75 11.31
C LEU A 219 12.97 6.35 11.01
N THR A 220 12.66 5.06 11.12
CA THR A 220 11.29 4.52 10.95
C THR A 220 10.39 5.01 12.10
N GLU A 221 10.90 5.03 13.33
CA GLU A 221 10.21 5.58 14.51
C GLU A 221 10.03 7.12 14.44
N ALA A 222 11.03 7.82 13.92
CA ALA A 222 11.01 9.27 13.74
C ALA A 222 9.95 9.70 12.71
N ASN A 223 9.78 8.93 11.61
CA ASN A 223 8.75 9.22 10.62
C ASN A 223 7.32 8.90 11.11
N GLY A 224 7.18 8.01 12.09
CA GLY A 224 5.90 7.59 12.66
C GLY A 224 5.37 6.24 12.15
N ASP A 225 6.12 5.50 11.32
CA ASP A 225 5.69 4.20 10.79
C ASP A 225 5.42 3.16 11.89
N THR A 226 6.26 3.12 12.93
CA THR A 226 6.06 2.23 14.08
C THR A 226 4.76 2.57 14.81
N MET A 227 4.56 3.86 15.11
CA MET A 227 3.34 4.35 15.77
C MET A 227 2.09 4.06 14.95
N PHE A 228 2.18 4.23 13.63
CA PHE A 228 1.10 3.92 12.70
C PHE A 228 0.74 2.43 12.73
N ILE A 229 1.74 1.55 12.68
CA ILE A 229 1.50 0.11 12.71
C ILE A 229 0.96 -0.36 14.06
N ASP A 230 1.42 0.21 15.16
CA ASP A 230 0.88 -0.10 16.48
C ASP A 230 -0.57 0.37 16.62
N ALA A 231 -0.92 1.56 16.09
CA ALA A 231 -2.30 2.03 16.03
C ALA A 231 -3.19 1.08 15.19
N VAL A 232 -2.70 0.62 14.04
CA VAL A 232 -3.41 -0.36 13.20
C VAL A 232 -3.62 -1.69 13.95
N LYS A 233 -2.58 -2.22 14.61
CA LYS A 233 -2.72 -3.45 15.42
C LYS A 233 -3.77 -3.27 16.51
N HIS A 234 -3.75 -2.14 17.21
CA HIS A 234 -4.72 -1.87 18.27
C HIS A 234 -6.16 -1.83 17.73
N LEU A 235 -6.39 -1.10 16.64
CA LEU A 235 -7.73 -0.90 16.07
C LEU A 235 -8.31 -2.14 15.38
N TYR A 236 -7.50 -2.89 14.64
CA TYR A 236 -7.97 -3.95 13.75
C TYR A 236 -7.64 -5.36 14.20
N TYR A 237 -6.66 -5.52 15.10
CA TYR A 237 -6.21 -6.81 15.62
C TYR A 237 -6.39 -6.94 17.13
N GLY A 238 -6.85 -5.88 17.80
CA GLY A 238 -7.19 -5.88 19.21
C GLY A 238 -6.06 -6.43 20.07
N HIS A 239 -5.00 -5.64 20.30
CA HIS A 239 -3.99 -5.96 21.32
C HIS A 239 -4.68 -6.07 22.69
N LEU A 240 -5.24 -7.25 22.98
CA LEU A 240 -5.69 -7.68 24.30
C LEU A 240 -4.55 -8.36 25.06
N GLU A 241 -3.35 -8.49 24.50
CA GLU A 241 -2.19 -9.04 25.21
C GLU A 241 -1.85 -8.29 26.51
N HIS A 242 -2.21 -7.00 26.64
CA HIS A 242 -2.04 -6.23 27.87
C HIS A 242 -3.18 -6.39 28.90
N LEU A 243 -4.28 -7.06 28.55
CA LEU A 243 -5.38 -7.39 29.47
C LEU A 243 -5.34 -8.85 29.95
N VAL A 244 -4.35 -9.63 29.49
CA VAL A 244 -4.10 -11.01 29.94
C VAL A 244 -2.71 -11.17 30.60
N SER A 245 -2.05 -10.06 30.97
CA SER A 245 -0.81 -10.03 31.78
C SER A 245 -1.08 -9.59 33.21
#